data_AF-A0A7C7NT40-F1
#
_entry.id   AF-A0A7C7NT40-F1
#
_cell.length_a   1.000
_cell.length_b   1.000
_cell.length_c   1.000
_cell.angle_alpha   90.00
_cell.angle_beta   90.00
_cell.angle_gamma   90.00
#
_symmetry.space_group_name_H-M   'P 1'
#
loop_
_entity.id
_entity.type
_entity.pdbx_description
1 polymer ?
#
loop_
_entity_poly.entity_id
_entity_poly.type
_entity_poly.pdbx_seq_one_letter_code
_entity_poly.pdbx_strand_id
1 'polypeptide(L)'
;MSGYIKLYRGITDNQLWDKEPYSAGQAWIDLLLAANFKDKTIYIRKTPLQVKRGQLAWSTVTMAARWKWSRNKVIRFLKTLESEHMIEQERGHLTTITTICNYEKYQGYDTAGETTHDTTDGTAGDTTDDTAGGTQHKKGNKGKKENKGNKGKSEKPLPEDFEVTDAMRAWFTEQGFTIDLDQATDRWKDAMIAKGRTYKDWAAAWRNGMKLAQGWYDQRREKIQPVQSRTRIQRTKIFPGHSPQLLEGEWIEDGFICREIAS
;
A
#
# COMPACT_ATOMS: atom_id res chain seq x y z
N MET A 1 9.26 3.00 26.45
CA MET A 1 9.66 1.57 26.41
C MET A 1 9.74 1.15 24.96
N SER A 2 10.87 0.60 24.52
CA SER A 2 11.09 0.17 23.13
C SER A 2 11.44 -1.31 23.10
N GLY A 3 10.50 -2.13 22.59
CA GLY A 3 10.66 -3.57 22.43
C GLY A 3 9.54 -4.08 21.53
N TYR A 4 9.78 -5.20 20.85
CA TYR A 4 8.80 -5.86 19.99
C TYR A 4 8.55 -7.28 20.48
N ILE A 5 7.38 -7.84 20.19
CA ILE A 5 7.05 -9.24 20.43
C ILE A 5 6.70 -9.90 19.10
N LYS A 6 7.31 -11.05 18.81
CA LYS A 6 6.91 -11.87 17.66
C LYS A 6 5.66 -12.64 18.03
N LEU A 7 4.55 -12.33 17.37
CA LEU A 7 3.27 -12.95 17.63
C LEU A 7 3.11 -14.23 16.81
N TYR A 8 2.91 -15.37 17.47
CA TYR A 8 2.64 -16.64 16.80
C TYR A 8 1.25 -16.63 16.16
N ARG A 9 1.13 -17.11 14.91
CA ARG A 9 -0.11 -16.98 14.13
C ARG A 9 -1.30 -17.73 14.73
N GLY A 10 -1.07 -18.84 15.44
CA GLY A 10 -2.12 -19.60 16.13
C GLY A 10 -2.83 -18.86 17.29
N ILE A 11 -2.48 -17.59 17.57
CA ILE A 11 -3.36 -16.75 18.40
C ILE A 11 -4.75 -16.58 17.76
N THR A 12 -4.86 -16.64 16.42
CA THR A 12 -6.16 -16.56 15.73
C THR A 12 -7.11 -17.71 16.04
N ASP A 13 -6.60 -18.77 16.65
CA ASP A 13 -7.34 -20.00 16.92
C ASP A 13 -7.78 -20.06 18.40
N ASN A 14 -7.46 -19.01 19.17
CA ASN A 14 -7.80 -18.88 20.59
C ASN A 14 -9.10 -18.08 20.77
N GLN A 15 -10.00 -18.56 21.63
CA GLN A 15 -11.30 -17.91 21.91
C GLN A 15 -11.19 -16.43 22.37
N LEU A 16 -10.07 -16.02 22.97
CA LEU A 16 -9.83 -14.62 23.35
C LEU A 16 -9.60 -13.70 22.14
N TRP A 17 -9.21 -14.24 20.99
CA TRP A 17 -9.00 -13.50 19.75
C TRP A 17 -10.32 -13.17 19.03
N ASP A 18 -11.30 -14.07 19.10
CA ASP A 18 -12.62 -13.90 18.50
C ASP A 18 -13.61 -13.11 19.39
N LYS A 19 -13.07 -12.16 20.16
CA LYS A 19 -13.89 -11.14 20.83
C LYS A 19 -14.40 -10.13 19.82
N GLU A 20 -15.65 -10.29 19.42
CA GLU A 20 -16.34 -9.44 18.45
C GLU A 20 -17.05 -8.23 19.10
N PRO A 21 -17.23 -7.09 18.38
CA PRO A 21 -16.55 -6.73 17.14
C PRO A 21 -15.09 -6.34 17.39
N TYR A 22 -14.21 -6.57 16.42
CA TYR A 22 -12.77 -6.34 16.62
C TYR A 22 -12.47 -4.86 16.94
N SER A 23 -11.48 -4.63 17.80
CA SER A 23 -10.88 -3.30 18.02
C SER A 23 -10.00 -2.87 16.84
N ALA A 24 -9.65 -1.58 16.74
CA ALA A 24 -8.77 -1.09 15.67
C ALA A 24 -7.36 -1.70 15.74
N GLY A 25 -6.81 -1.87 16.95
CA GLY A 25 -5.52 -2.55 17.15
C GLY A 25 -5.56 -4.03 16.78
N GLN A 26 -6.62 -4.74 17.16
CA GLN A 26 -6.86 -6.14 16.80
C GLN A 26 -7.01 -6.31 15.28
N ALA A 27 -7.72 -5.41 14.59
CA ALA A 27 -7.82 -5.42 13.13
C ALA A 27 -6.47 -5.11 12.44
N TRP A 28 -5.63 -4.25 13.01
CA TRP A 28 -4.27 -4.02 12.51
C TRP A 28 -3.37 -5.25 12.68
N ILE A 29 -3.41 -5.89 13.85
CA ILE A 29 -2.65 -7.12 14.11
C ILE A 29 -3.19 -8.26 13.22
N ASP A 30 -4.50 -8.35 12.99
CA ASP A 30 -5.08 -9.31 12.05
C ASP A 30 -4.55 -9.14 10.62
N LEU A 31 -4.34 -7.90 10.15
CA LEU A 31 -3.67 -7.65 8.86
C LEU A 31 -2.22 -8.15 8.86
N LEU A 32 -1.46 -7.89 9.93
CA LEU A 32 -0.08 -8.38 10.09
C LEU A 32 0.01 -9.92 10.12
N LEU A 33 -0.96 -10.58 10.76
CA LEU A 33 -1.06 -12.05 10.83
C LEU A 33 -1.57 -12.66 9.51
N ALA A 34 -2.40 -11.94 8.76
CA ALA A 34 -2.96 -12.38 7.48
C ALA A 34 -2.00 -12.19 6.29
N ALA A 35 -1.08 -11.23 6.35
CA ALA A 35 -0.11 -10.98 5.30
C ALA A 35 0.77 -12.21 5.01
N ASN A 36 1.09 -12.43 3.74
CA ASN A 36 1.89 -13.56 3.30
C ASN A 36 3.29 -13.52 3.93
N PHE A 37 3.74 -14.64 4.52
CA PHE A 37 5.10 -14.78 5.03
C PHE A 37 6.12 -15.14 3.93
N LYS A 38 5.66 -15.74 2.83
CA LYS A 38 6.42 -16.03 1.60
C LYS A 38 5.51 -15.77 0.40
N ASP A 39 6.09 -15.45 -0.75
CA ASP A 39 5.37 -15.24 -2.01
C ASP A 39 4.51 -16.47 -2.36
N LYS A 40 3.25 -16.23 -2.76
CA LYS A 40 2.28 -17.29 -3.02
C LYS A 40 1.27 -16.89 -4.10
N THR A 41 1.09 -17.76 -5.08
CA THR A 41 -0.06 -17.72 -5.98
C THR A 41 -1.32 -18.13 -5.21
N ILE A 42 -2.36 -17.29 -5.25
CA ILE A 42 -3.71 -17.65 -4.80
C ILE A 42 -4.66 -17.65 -6.01
N TYR A 43 -5.77 -18.39 -5.94
CA TYR A 43 -6.78 -18.39 -7.00
C TYR A 43 -8.04 -17.65 -6.55
N ILE A 44 -8.39 -16.59 -7.27
CA ILE A 44 -9.63 -15.83 -7.06
C ILE A 44 -10.50 -16.01 -8.30
N ARG A 45 -11.70 -16.57 -8.14
CA ARG A 45 -12.63 -16.87 -9.25
C ARG A 45 -11.99 -17.66 -10.40
N LYS A 46 -11.15 -18.66 -10.06
CA LYS A 46 -10.32 -19.48 -10.97
C LYS A 46 -9.13 -18.76 -11.65
N THR A 47 -8.97 -17.45 -11.49
CA THR A 47 -7.80 -16.72 -11.99
C THR A 47 -6.65 -16.77 -10.97
N PRO A 48 -5.40 -17.10 -11.37
CA PRO A 48 -4.25 -17.00 -10.49
C PRO A 48 -3.87 -15.53 -10.23
N LEU A 49 -3.55 -15.21 -8.98
CA LEU A 49 -3.05 -13.92 -8.54
C LEU A 49 -1.78 -14.12 -7.70
N GLN A 50 -0.69 -13.46 -8.09
CA GLN A 50 0.55 -13.46 -7.31
C GLN A 50 0.41 -12.49 -6.13
N VAL A 51 0.70 -12.96 -4.92
CA VAL A 51 0.67 -12.14 -3.69
C VAL A 51 2.00 -12.34 -2.95
N LYS A 52 2.81 -11.29 -2.90
CA LYS A 52 4.18 -11.34 -2.36
C LYS A 52 4.21 -11.37 -0.84
N ARG A 53 5.37 -11.67 -0.25
CA ARG A 53 5.64 -11.49 1.18
C ARG A 53 5.26 -10.06 1.61
N GLY A 54 4.58 -9.93 2.76
CA GLY A 54 4.07 -8.67 3.27
C GLY A 54 2.81 -8.14 2.60
N GLN A 55 2.24 -8.84 1.61
CA GLN A 55 0.96 -8.49 0.99
C GLN A 55 -0.18 -9.41 1.46
N LEU A 56 -1.41 -8.90 1.41
CA LEU A 56 -2.64 -9.68 1.47
C LEU A 56 -3.63 -9.23 0.37
N ALA A 57 -4.55 -10.10 -0.02
CA ALA A 57 -5.45 -9.88 -1.16
C ALA A 57 -6.95 -9.97 -0.80
N TRP A 58 -7.29 -9.44 0.39
CA TRP A 58 -8.65 -9.48 0.93
C TRP A 58 -9.54 -8.35 0.42
N SER A 59 -10.82 -8.65 0.23
CA SER A 59 -11.81 -7.63 -0.09
C SER A 59 -12.30 -6.90 1.18
N THR A 60 -12.83 -5.69 1.01
CA THR A 60 -13.53 -4.95 2.08
C THR A 60 -14.69 -5.76 2.68
N VAL A 61 -15.32 -6.64 1.91
CA VAL A 61 -16.40 -7.53 2.38
C VAL A 61 -15.84 -8.64 3.28
N THR A 62 -14.69 -9.20 2.92
CA THR A 62 -13.96 -10.21 3.72
C THR A 62 -13.58 -9.64 5.08
N MET A 63 -12.94 -8.46 5.11
CA MET A 63 -12.57 -7.77 6.35
C MET A 63 -13.79 -7.39 7.19
N ALA A 64 -14.85 -6.86 6.57
CA ALA A 64 -16.10 -6.50 7.26
C ALA A 64 -16.74 -7.71 7.97
N ALA A 65 -16.78 -8.87 7.31
CA ALA A 65 -17.34 -10.10 7.85
C ALA A 65 -16.49 -10.72 8.98
N ARG A 66 -15.15 -10.62 8.88
CA ARG A 66 -14.21 -11.12 9.89
C ARG A 66 -14.20 -10.24 11.14
N TRP A 67 -14.17 -8.91 10.99
CA TRP A 67 -14.05 -7.97 12.11
C TRP A 67 -15.40 -7.58 12.75
N LYS A 68 -16.52 -8.05 12.17
CA LYS A 68 -17.90 -7.58 12.43
C LYS A 68 -18.04 -6.06 12.33
N TRP A 69 -17.53 -5.50 11.24
CA TRP A 69 -17.57 -4.07 10.97
C TRP A 69 -18.46 -3.77 9.77
N SER A 70 -19.08 -2.58 9.75
CA SER A 70 -19.68 -2.08 8.52
C SER A 70 -18.58 -1.81 7.47
N ARG A 71 -18.90 -2.01 6.18
CA ARG A 71 -17.96 -1.75 5.07
C ARG A 71 -17.36 -0.33 5.14
N ASN A 72 -18.16 0.65 5.57
CA ASN A 72 -17.71 2.04 5.74
C ASN A 72 -16.75 2.25 6.93
N LYS A 73 -16.83 1.42 7.99
CA LYS A 73 -15.82 1.43 9.07
C LYS A 73 -14.50 0.85 8.57
N VAL A 74 -14.53 -0.26 7.82
CA VAL A 74 -13.35 -0.85 7.17
C VAL A 74 -12.68 0.17 6.23
N ILE A 75 -13.44 0.81 5.33
CA ILE A 75 -12.90 1.81 4.39
C ILE A 75 -12.27 3.01 5.11
N ARG A 76 -12.85 3.48 6.22
CA ARG A 76 -12.26 4.59 7.01
C ARG A 76 -10.98 4.16 7.73
N PHE A 77 -10.94 2.97 8.30
CA PHE A 77 -9.76 2.42 8.96
C PHE A 77 -8.60 2.21 7.99
N LEU A 78 -8.85 1.59 6.83
CA LEU A 78 -7.81 1.40 5.80
C LEU A 78 -7.25 2.74 5.30
N LYS A 79 -8.09 3.76 5.09
CA LYS A 79 -7.65 5.12 4.77
C LYS A 79 -6.79 5.76 5.86
N THR A 80 -7.04 5.44 7.13
CA THR A 80 -6.23 5.91 8.26
C THR A 80 -4.84 5.28 8.20
N LEU A 81 -4.77 3.94 8.10
CA LEU A 81 -3.52 3.19 7.93
C LEU A 81 -2.72 3.62 6.68
N GLU A 82 -3.41 3.91 5.57
CA GLU A 82 -2.82 4.43 4.34
C GLU A 82 -2.22 5.84 4.55
N SER A 83 -2.95 6.73 5.23
CA SER A 83 -2.47 8.09 5.53
C SER A 83 -1.30 8.14 6.55
N GLU A 84 -1.13 7.10 7.36
CA GLU A 84 -0.02 6.97 8.32
C GLU A 84 1.22 6.27 7.71
N HIS A 85 1.10 5.73 6.49
CA HIS A 85 2.06 4.83 5.82
C HIS A 85 2.31 3.51 6.56
N MET A 86 1.23 2.91 7.06
CA MET A 86 1.20 1.55 7.58
C MET A 86 0.85 0.53 6.49
N ILE A 87 0.04 0.94 5.49
CA ILE A 87 -0.31 0.14 4.30
C ILE A 87 -0.29 0.96 3.00
N GLU A 88 -0.19 0.26 1.88
CA GLU A 88 -0.46 0.75 0.52
C GLU A 88 -1.55 -0.13 -0.12
N GLN A 89 -2.46 0.43 -0.93
CA GLN A 89 -3.58 -0.30 -1.53
C GLN A 89 -3.60 -0.27 -3.07
N GLU A 90 -3.31 -1.40 -3.70
CA GLU A 90 -3.43 -1.60 -5.15
C GLU A 90 -4.81 -2.16 -5.53
N ARG A 91 -5.61 -1.40 -6.27
CA ARG A 91 -6.96 -1.80 -6.70
C ARG A 91 -6.92 -2.55 -8.03
N GLY A 92 -6.75 -3.87 -7.98
CA GLY A 92 -6.90 -4.74 -9.14
C GLY A 92 -8.37 -5.00 -9.51
N HIS A 93 -8.59 -5.47 -10.74
CA HIS A 93 -9.92 -5.83 -11.24
C HIS A 93 -10.59 -6.99 -10.45
N LEU A 94 -9.79 -7.90 -9.88
CA LEU A 94 -10.29 -9.07 -9.15
C LEU A 94 -10.46 -8.85 -7.64
N THR A 95 -9.56 -8.08 -7.02
CA THR A 95 -9.54 -7.76 -5.59
C THR A 95 -8.61 -6.57 -5.34
N THR A 96 -8.63 -6.01 -4.14
CA THR A 96 -7.60 -5.08 -3.67
C THR A 96 -6.45 -5.87 -3.06
N ILE A 97 -5.22 -5.62 -3.52
CA ILE A 97 -4.01 -6.04 -2.82
C ILE A 97 -3.67 -4.95 -1.82
N THR A 98 -3.40 -5.33 -0.57
CA THR A 98 -2.92 -4.43 0.48
C THR A 98 -1.51 -4.86 0.86
N THR A 99 -0.54 -3.98 0.66
CA THR A 99 0.87 -4.17 1.03
C THR A 99 1.11 -3.56 2.40
N ILE A 100 1.78 -4.27 3.31
CA ILE A 100 2.16 -3.73 4.63
C ILE A 100 3.51 -3.01 4.52
N CYS A 101 3.49 -1.70 4.75
CA CYS A 101 4.69 -0.86 4.66
C CYS A 101 5.67 -1.24 5.78
N ASN A 102 6.94 -1.45 5.44
CA ASN A 102 7.99 -1.88 6.37
C ASN A 102 7.75 -3.27 7.02
N TYR A 103 7.06 -4.21 6.35
CA TYR A 103 6.72 -5.55 6.90
C TYR A 103 7.88 -6.28 7.62
N GLU A 104 9.11 -6.17 7.10
CA GLU A 104 10.31 -6.76 7.72
C GLU A 104 10.62 -6.24 9.13
N LYS A 105 10.14 -5.05 9.53
CA LYS A 105 10.25 -4.55 10.90
C LYS A 105 9.35 -5.28 11.89
N TYR A 106 8.32 -5.98 11.40
CA TYR A 106 7.36 -6.73 12.22
C TYR A 106 7.55 -8.25 12.11
N GLN A 107 8.13 -8.73 11.02
CA GLN A 107 8.18 -10.16 10.64
C GLN A 107 9.54 -10.58 10.05
N GLY A 108 10.58 -9.77 10.22
CA GLY A 108 11.94 -10.08 9.80
C GLY A 108 12.55 -11.28 10.54
N TYR A 109 13.56 -11.88 9.91
CA TYR A 109 14.39 -12.90 10.55
C TYR A 109 15.43 -12.19 11.41
N ASP A 110 15.39 -12.43 12.72
CA ASP A 110 16.58 -12.23 13.55
C ASP A 110 17.46 -13.46 13.32
N THR A 111 18.53 -13.31 12.54
CA THR A 111 19.55 -14.35 12.37
C THR A 111 20.40 -14.42 13.64
N ALA A 112 19.82 -14.95 14.71
CA ALA A 112 20.38 -15.00 16.05
C ALA A 112 20.61 -16.45 16.49
N GLY A 113 21.76 -17.00 16.09
CA GLY A 113 22.43 -18.11 16.77
C GLY A 113 21.70 -19.45 16.87
N GLU A 114 21.61 -20.20 15.77
CA GLU A 114 21.67 -21.67 15.86
C GLU A 114 23.13 -22.11 15.67
N THR A 115 23.86 -22.24 16.78
CA THR A 115 25.11 -23.02 16.85
C THR A 115 24.80 -24.42 17.37
N THR A 116 24.44 -25.33 16.48
CA THR A 116 24.53 -26.78 16.71
C THR A 116 25.81 -27.29 16.04
N HIS A 117 26.90 -27.24 16.79
CA HIS A 117 28.17 -27.84 16.42
C HIS A 117 28.17 -29.28 16.94
N ASP A 118 28.02 -30.27 16.05
CA ASP A 118 28.47 -31.68 16.19
C ASP A 118 27.83 -32.55 15.09
N THR A 119 28.49 -33.56 14.51
CA THR A 119 29.93 -33.82 14.36
C THR A 119 30.13 -34.76 13.14
N THR A 120 31.36 -34.98 12.65
CA THR A 120 31.70 -35.90 11.54
C THR A 120 31.31 -37.37 11.86
N ASP A 121 31.13 -38.31 10.92
CA ASP A 121 32.07 -38.76 9.88
C ASP A 121 31.46 -39.75 8.84
N GLY A 122 32.15 -39.94 7.71
CA GLY A 122 32.01 -41.11 6.80
C GLY A 122 30.76 -41.17 5.89
N THR A 123 30.71 -41.95 4.79
CA THR A 123 31.72 -42.74 4.06
C THR A 123 31.27 -42.87 2.57
N ALA A 124 32.16 -43.31 1.67
CA ALA A 124 32.00 -43.29 0.20
C ALA A 124 31.06 -44.35 -0.44
N GLY A 125 30.74 -44.12 -1.72
CA GLY A 125 29.93 -44.92 -2.67
C GLY A 125 29.24 -43.96 -3.66
N ASP A 126 29.46 -43.93 -4.97
CA ASP A 126 29.81 -44.95 -5.98
C ASP A 126 28.68 -45.99 -6.17
N THR A 127 28.05 -46.20 -7.33
CA THR A 127 28.13 -45.59 -8.69
C THR A 127 26.67 -45.32 -9.22
N THR A 128 26.25 -45.06 -10.47
CA THR A 128 26.82 -45.17 -11.85
C THR A 128 26.10 -44.22 -12.85
N ASP A 129 26.64 -44.15 -14.06
CA ASP A 129 26.10 -43.86 -15.42
C ASP A 129 24.60 -44.24 -15.71
N ASP A 130 23.91 -43.80 -16.80
CA ASP A 130 24.35 -43.09 -18.01
C ASP A 130 23.22 -42.28 -18.74
N THR A 131 23.60 -41.21 -19.46
CA THR A 131 23.45 -40.90 -20.93
C THR A 131 22.24 -41.44 -21.73
N ALA A 132 21.63 -40.76 -22.73
CA ALA A 132 21.90 -39.51 -23.47
C ALA A 132 20.56 -38.83 -23.89
N GLY A 133 20.50 -37.63 -24.50
CA GLY A 133 21.55 -36.71 -24.98
C GLY A 133 20.95 -35.63 -25.91
N GLY A 134 21.78 -34.74 -26.48
CA GLY A 134 21.34 -33.61 -27.34
C GLY A 134 21.34 -32.27 -26.60
N THR A 135 22.40 -31.44 -26.56
CA THR A 135 23.39 -31.05 -27.58
C THR A 135 22.76 -30.18 -28.68
N GLN A 136 22.92 -28.84 -28.71
CA GLN A 136 23.63 -27.94 -27.77
C GLN A 136 23.08 -26.47 -27.87
N HIS A 137 23.76 -25.29 -27.80
CA HIS A 137 25.18 -24.91 -27.97
C HIS A 137 25.68 -23.69 -27.13
N LYS A 138 25.73 -22.47 -27.70
CA LYS A 138 26.53 -21.27 -27.28
C LYS A 138 25.86 -19.99 -27.85
N LYS A 139 26.10 -18.72 -27.46
CA LYS A 139 26.97 -17.98 -26.49
C LYS A 139 26.36 -16.54 -26.41
N GLY A 140 26.61 -15.65 -25.44
CA GLY A 140 27.40 -15.62 -24.19
C GLY A 140 26.80 -14.54 -23.25
N ASN A 141 27.11 -14.46 -21.95
CA ASN A 141 28.40 -14.09 -21.32
C ASN A 141 28.81 -12.64 -21.67
N LYS A 142 29.23 -11.74 -20.74
CA LYS A 142 29.74 -11.92 -19.37
C LYS A 142 29.57 -10.61 -18.56
N GLY A 143 29.24 -10.65 -17.26
CA GLY A 143 28.98 -9.42 -16.49
C GLY A 143 29.13 -9.46 -14.96
N LYS A 144 29.53 -10.58 -14.35
CA LYS A 144 29.78 -10.67 -12.89
C LYS A 144 31.00 -9.82 -12.52
N LYS A 145 30.82 -8.76 -11.72
CA LYS A 145 31.91 -8.00 -11.10
C LYS A 145 31.88 -8.23 -9.59
N GLU A 146 33.04 -8.53 -9.03
CA GLU A 146 33.18 -9.03 -7.66
C GLU A 146 33.29 -7.89 -6.64
N ASN A 147 33.03 -8.20 -5.37
CA ASN A 147 33.26 -7.31 -4.26
C ASN A 147 34.76 -6.97 -4.15
N LYS A 148 35.12 -5.72 -4.43
CA LYS A 148 36.27 -5.08 -3.77
C LYS A 148 35.73 -4.17 -2.68
N GLY A 149 36.09 -4.49 -1.44
CA GLY A 149 35.52 -3.85 -0.25
C GLY A 149 35.74 -2.34 -0.25
N ASN A 150 34.68 -1.59 0.04
CA ASN A 150 34.74 -0.16 0.29
C ASN A 150 34.16 0.08 1.69
N LYS A 151 34.91 0.76 2.57
CA LYS A 151 34.50 0.94 3.98
C LYS A 151 33.17 1.67 4.03
N GLY A 152 32.21 1.13 4.78
CA GLY A 152 30.87 1.69 4.88
C GLY A 152 30.90 3.14 5.36
N LYS A 153 30.47 4.08 4.52
CA LYS A 153 30.19 5.45 4.96
C LYS A 153 28.81 5.44 5.59
N SER A 154 28.75 5.73 6.89
CA SER A 154 27.52 5.66 7.68
C SER A 154 26.41 6.54 7.12
N GLU A 155 25.19 6.01 7.13
CA GLU A 155 23.99 6.84 7.03
C GLU A 155 23.93 7.77 8.25
N LYS A 156 23.46 8.99 8.07
CA LYS A 156 23.37 9.97 9.17
C LYS A 156 21.90 10.23 9.54
N PRO A 157 21.60 10.53 10.82
CA PRO A 157 20.32 11.13 11.18
C PRO A 157 20.14 12.49 10.49
N LEU A 158 18.95 13.07 10.60
CA LEU A 158 18.68 14.43 10.14
C LEU A 158 19.59 15.39 10.93
N PRO A 159 20.32 16.31 10.28
CA PRO A 159 21.02 17.38 10.99
C PRO A 159 20.00 18.22 11.79
N GLU A 160 20.35 18.64 12.99
CA GLU A 160 19.50 19.53 13.79
C GLU A 160 19.32 20.86 13.05
N ASP A 161 20.41 21.37 12.45
CA ASP A 161 20.43 22.55 11.57
C ASP A 161 20.02 22.25 10.10
N PHE A 162 18.99 21.42 9.87
CA PHE A 162 18.53 21.16 8.48
C PHE A 162 17.70 22.32 7.92
N GLU A 163 18.38 23.23 7.21
CA GLU A 163 17.76 24.36 6.52
C GLU A 163 17.48 24.10 5.02
N VAL A 164 16.43 24.74 4.49
CA VAL A 164 16.06 24.69 3.07
C VAL A 164 16.91 25.71 2.29
N THR A 165 18.02 25.23 1.74
CA THR A 165 18.93 26.01 0.89
C THR A 165 18.22 26.68 -0.31
N ASP A 166 18.78 27.76 -0.84
CA ASP A 166 18.20 28.49 -1.98
C ASP A 166 17.98 27.61 -3.22
N ALA A 167 18.88 26.66 -3.47
CA ALA A 167 18.70 25.67 -4.54
C ALA A 167 17.48 24.76 -4.33
N MET A 168 17.11 24.47 -3.08
CA MET A 168 15.91 23.72 -2.72
C MET A 168 14.65 24.60 -2.83
N ARG A 169 14.72 25.88 -2.44
CA ARG A 169 13.62 26.85 -2.60
C ARG A 169 13.33 27.14 -4.08
N ALA A 170 14.38 27.34 -4.89
CA ALA A 170 14.28 27.53 -6.34
C ALA A 170 13.68 26.30 -7.03
N TRP A 171 14.19 25.10 -6.72
CA TRP A 171 13.63 23.85 -7.26
C TRP A 171 12.14 23.66 -6.89
N PHE A 172 11.76 23.93 -5.63
CA PHE A 172 10.36 23.82 -5.21
C PHE A 172 9.44 24.76 -6.00
N THR A 173 9.90 25.98 -6.26
CA THR A 173 9.20 26.98 -7.09
C THR A 173 9.11 26.52 -8.55
N GLU A 174 10.18 25.95 -9.11
CA GLU A 174 10.22 25.36 -10.45
C GLU A 174 9.21 24.20 -10.63
N GLN A 175 8.95 23.41 -9.59
CA GLN A 175 7.92 22.36 -9.65
C GLN A 175 6.46 22.89 -9.64
N GLY A 176 6.24 24.20 -9.45
CA GLY A 176 4.91 24.80 -9.43
C GLY A 176 4.04 24.35 -8.25
N PHE A 177 4.65 23.96 -7.13
CA PHE A 177 3.92 23.49 -5.95
C PHE A 177 3.12 24.62 -5.28
N THR A 178 1.97 24.25 -4.72
CA THR A 178 0.95 25.16 -4.16
C THR A 178 0.72 24.95 -2.66
N ILE A 179 1.51 24.09 -2.03
CA ILE A 179 1.62 23.96 -0.58
C ILE A 179 2.54 25.04 0.01
N ASP A 180 2.30 25.40 1.26
CA ASP A 180 3.21 26.23 2.05
C ASP A 180 4.55 25.48 2.25
N LEU A 181 5.65 26.10 1.81
CA LEU A 181 6.99 25.51 1.74
C LEU A 181 7.59 25.18 3.11
N ASP A 182 7.53 26.12 4.04
CA ASP A 182 8.16 26.01 5.34
C ASP A 182 7.31 25.09 6.25
N GLN A 183 5.97 25.23 6.24
CA GLN A 183 5.05 24.31 6.92
C GLN A 183 5.08 22.88 6.36
N ALA A 184 5.30 22.70 5.05
CA ALA A 184 5.52 21.36 4.47
C ALA A 184 6.88 20.78 4.91
N THR A 185 7.91 21.62 5.00
CA THR A 185 9.25 21.23 5.46
C THR A 185 9.23 20.79 6.91
N ASP A 186 8.62 21.55 7.82
CA ASP A 186 8.66 21.22 9.25
C ASP A 186 7.87 19.94 9.55
N ARG A 187 6.69 19.76 8.93
CA ARG A 187 5.96 18.47 8.99
C ARG A 187 6.78 17.30 8.45
N TRP A 188 7.65 17.53 7.47
CA TRP A 188 8.56 16.53 6.95
C TRP A 188 9.73 16.27 7.91
N LYS A 189 10.31 17.30 8.55
CA LYS A 189 11.34 17.16 9.60
C LYS A 189 10.80 16.31 10.75
N ASP A 190 9.64 16.68 11.30
CA ASP A 190 8.93 15.93 12.36
C ASP A 190 8.75 14.47 11.97
N ALA A 191 8.25 14.21 10.76
CA ALA A 191 8.02 12.87 10.25
C ALA A 191 9.32 12.06 10.05
N MET A 192 10.47 12.70 9.81
CA MET A 192 11.77 12.03 9.70
C MET A 192 12.40 11.74 11.06
N ILE A 193 12.31 12.69 12.00
CA ILE A 193 12.74 12.55 13.40
C ILE A 193 11.93 11.45 14.09
N ALA A 194 10.59 11.56 14.10
CA ALA A 194 9.71 10.59 14.75
C ALA A 194 9.78 9.18 14.15
N LYS A 195 10.15 9.06 12.87
CA LYS A 195 10.35 7.76 12.19
C LYS A 195 11.80 7.26 12.22
N GLY A 196 12.68 7.93 12.98
CA GLY A 196 14.09 7.56 13.20
C GLY A 196 14.84 7.34 11.89
N ARG A 197 14.62 8.20 10.89
CA ARG A 197 15.14 7.99 9.54
C ARG A 197 16.59 8.44 9.41
N THR A 198 17.34 7.67 8.64
CA THR A 198 18.71 7.95 8.23
C THR A 198 18.76 8.01 6.71
N TYR A 199 19.52 8.97 6.17
CA TYR A 199 19.71 9.11 4.72
C TYR A 199 21.15 9.50 4.38
N LYS A 200 21.54 9.22 3.14
CA LYS A 200 22.82 9.63 2.54
C LYS A 200 22.74 11.01 1.87
N ASP A 201 21.57 11.37 1.35
CA ASP A 201 21.27 12.67 0.75
C ASP A 201 19.91 13.15 1.30
N TRP A 202 19.97 14.06 2.27
CA TRP A 202 18.79 14.64 2.90
C TRP A 202 18.05 15.63 2.01
N ALA A 203 18.72 16.27 1.04
CA ALA A 203 18.06 17.14 0.07
C ALA A 203 17.24 16.32 -0.95
N ALA A 204 17.72 15.15 -1.38
CA ALA A 204 16.93 14.21 -2.19
C ALA A 204 15.74 13.63 -1.41
N ALA A 205 15.94 13.27 -0.13
CA ALA A 205 14.86 12.82 0.73
C ALA A 205 13.78 13.91 0.92
N TRP A 206 14.20 15.17 1.06
CA TRP A 206 13.31 16.34 1.16
C TRP A 206 12.54 16.60 -0.15
N ARG A 207 13.22 16.58 -1.32
CA ARG A 207 12.55 16.74 -2.63
C ARG A 207 11.46 15.70 -2.87
N ASN A 208 11.69 14.46 -2.43
CA ASN A 208 10.67 13.41 -2.48
C ASN A 208 9.54 13.64 -1.45
N GLY A 209 9.86 14.18 -0.27
CA GLY A 209 8.89 14.62 0.72
C GLY A 209 7.93 15.69 0.20
N MET A 210 8.46 16.73 -0.47
CA MET A 210 7.64 17.82 -1.02
C MET A 210 6.69 17.32 -2.12
N LYS A 211 7.14 16.40 -2.99
CA LYS A 211 6.28 15.72 -3.98
C LYS A 211 5.10 14.98 -3.34
N LEU A 212 5.35 14.24 -2.26
CA LEU A 212 4.29 13.53 -1.53
C LEU A 212 3.31 14.51 -0.85
N ALA A 213 3.83 15.57 -0.23
CA ALA A 213 3.02 16.61 0.41
C ALA A 213 2.10 17.34 -0.59
N GLN A 214 2.60 17.68 -1.78
CA GLN A 214 1.79 18.25 -2.87
C GLN A 214 0.72 17.24 -3.33
N GLY A 215 1.08 15.98 -3.53
CA GLY A 215 0.14 14.93 -3.91
C GLY A 215 -1.01 14.75 -2.91
N TRP A 216 -0.76 14.87 -1.60
CA TRP A 216 -1.82 14.86 -0.59
C TRP A 216 -2.65 16.14 -0.57
N TYR A 217 -2.05 17.30 -0.86
CA TYR A 217 -2.76 18.57 -0.96
C TYR A 217 -3.76 18.55 -2.12
N ASP A 218 -3.34 18.15 -3.32
CA ASP A 218 -4.25 18.04 -4.47
C ASP A 218 -5.36 17.01 -4.24
N GLN A 219 -5.02 15.85 -3.68
CA GLN A 219 -6.00 14.85 -3.27
C GLN A 219 -7.00 15.35 -2.20
N ARG A 220 -6.64 16.35 -1.38
CA ARG A 220 -7.57 16.99 -0.43
C ARG A 220 -8.40 18.06 -1.13
N ARG A 221 -7.76 18.91 -1.94
CA ARG A 221 -8.39 19.97 -2.73
C ARG A 221 -9.49 19.43 -3.64
N GLU A 222 -9.22 18.35 -4.38
CA GLU A 222 -10.21 17.64 -5.22
C GLU A 222 -11.44 17.19 -4.42
N LYS A 223 -11.25 16.68 -3.20
CA LYS A 223 -12.33 16.20 -2.31
C LYS A 223 -13.09 17.32 -1.58
N ILE A 224 -12.57 18.55 -1.61
CA ILE A 224 -13.13 19.75 -0.97
C ILE A 224 -13.83 20.65 -2.01
N GLN A 225 -13.56 20.49 -3.31
CA GLN A 225 -14.38 21.12 -4.34
C GLN A 225 -15.86 20.76 -4.11
N PRO A 226 -16.79 21.72 -4.18
CA PRO A 226 -18.20 21.42 -4.04
C PRO A 226 -18.59 20.43 -5.14
N VAL A 227 -19.27 19.34 -4.75
CA VAL A 227 -19.87 18.43 -5.72
C VAL A 227 -20.82 19.25 -6.57
N GLN A 228 -20.48 19.45 -7.84
CA GLN A 228 -21.31 20.15 -8.83
C GLN A 228 -22.75 19.68 -8.65
N SER A 229 -23.64 20.63 -8.36
CA SER A 229 -24.99 20.36 -7.86
C SER A 229 -25.69 19.42 -8.83
N ARG A 230 -25.89 18.17 -8.42
CA ARG A 230 -26.49 17.14 -9.27
C ARG A 230 -27.95 17.48 -9.47
N THR A 231 -28.26 18.23 -10.53
CA THR A 231 -29.64 18.53 -10.88
C THR A 231 -30.40 17.23 -11.04
N ARG A 232 -31.50 17.12 -10.31
CA ARG A 232 -32.26 15.88 -10.25
C ARG A 232 -33.27 15.92 -11.38
N ILE A 233 -33.17 14.99 -12.33
CA ILE A 233 -34.12 14.92 -13.45
C ILE A 233 -35.30 14.06 -13.03
N GLN A 234 -36.50 14.64 -13.04
CA GLN A 234 -37.75 13.88 -12.94
C GLN A 234 -38.12 13.36 -14.34
N ARG A 235 -38.37 12.04 -14.46
CA ARG A 235 -38.82 11.40 -15.71
C ARG A 235 -40.24 10.85 -15.57
N THR A 236 -41.14 11.24 -16.48
CA THR A 236 -42.55 10.82 -16.53
C THR A 236 -42.80 10.09 -17.85
N LYS A 237 -43.32 8.85 -17.82
CA LYS A 237 -43.45 8.01 -19.02
C LYS A 237 -44.55 8.50 -19.96
N ILE A 238 -44.25 8.58 -21.26
CA ILE A 238 -45.24 8.85 -22.32
C ILE A 238 -45.96 7.55 -22.68
N PHE A 239 -47.29 7.60 -22.83
CA PHE A 239 -48.12 6.45 -23.19
C PHE A 239 -48.48 6.47 -24.69
N PRO A 240 -48.55 5.29 -25.35
CA PRO A 240 -48.89 5.22 -26.78
C PRO A 240 -50.25 5.88 -27.09
N GLY A 241 -50.31 6.63 -28.19
CA GLY A 241 -51.53 7.32 -28.64
C GLY A 241 -51.81 8.64 -27.91
N HIS A 242 -50.97 9.07 -26.96
CA HIS A 242 -51.11 10.36 -26.28
C HIS A 242 -49.95 11.28 -26.64
N SER A 243 -50.25 12.40 -27.32
CA SER A 243 -49.28 13.47 -27.59
C SER A 243 -49.22 14.42 -26.39
N PRO A 244 -48.14 14.42 -25.59
CA PRO A 244 -48.07 15.27 -24.41
C PRO A 244 -47.88 16.75 -24.80
N GLN A 245 -48.51 17.64 -24.04
CA GLN A 245 -48.14 19.05 -24.01
C GLN A 245 -47.00 19.22 -22.99
N LEU A 246 -45.88 19.80 -23.43
CA LEU A 246 -44.73 20.09 -22.57
C LEU A 246 -44.94 21.42 -21.85
N LEU A 247 -44.59 21.47 -20.56
CA LEU A 247 -44.50 22.71 -19.80
C LEU A 247 -43.15 23.41 -20.02
N GLU A 248 -43.04 24.65 -19.58
CA GLU A 248 -41.79 25.42 -19.66
C GLU A 248 -40.69 24.73 -18.82
N GLY A 249 -39.58 24.35 -19.47
CA GLY A 249 -38.50 23.56 -18.86
C GLY A 249 -38.61 22.04 -19.01
N GLU A 250 -39.62 21.51 -19.72
CA GLU A 250 -39.74 20.08 -20.03
C GLU A 250 -39.17 19.73 -21.42
N TRP A 251 -38.48 18.58 -21.53
CA TRP A 251 -38.01 18.00 -22.79
C TRP A 251 -38.41 16.52 -22.91
N ILE A 252 -38.27 15.93 -24.11
CA ILE A 252 -38.55 14.50 -24.34
C ILE A 252 -37.24 13.74 -24.54
N GLU A 253 -37.08 12.63 -23.82
CA GLU A 253 -35.90 11.76 -23.85
C GLU A 253 -36.33 10.31 -23.61
N ASP A 254 -35.89 9.36 -24.43
CA ASP A 254 -36.18 7.91 -24.32
C ASP A 254 -37.68 7.51 -24.18
N GLY A 255 -38.61 8.36 -24.63
CA GLY A 255 -40.06 8.14 -24.42
C GLY A 255 -40.58 8.59 -23.04
N PHE A 256 -39.83 9.46 -22.36
CA PHE A 256 -40.22 10.13 -21.12
C PHE A 256 -40.23 11.65 -21.33
N ILE A 257 -41.15 12.33 -20.65
CA ILE A 257 -41.04 13.77 -20.37
C ILE A 257 -40.04 13.91 -19.22
N CYS A 258 -38.99 14.69 -19.44
CA CYS A 258 -37.94 15.00 -18.49
C CYS A 258 -38.04 16.46 -18.07
N ARG A 259 -37.79 16.74 -16.79
CA ARG A 259 -37.56 18.10 -16.29
C ARG A 259 -36.52 18.12 -15.19
N GLU A 260 -35.79 19.22 -15.10
CA GLU A 260 -34.95 19.51 -13.94
C GLU A 260 -35.83 19.85 -12.72
N ILE A 261 -35.47 19.30 -11.56
CA ILE A 261 -36.00 19.71 -10.26
C ILE A 261 -34.83 20.01 -9.31
N ALA A 262 -35.01 21.00 -8.45
CA ALA A 262 -34.11 21.26 -7.34
C ALA A 262 -34.02 20.02 -6.42
N SER A 263 -32.85 19.84 -5.78
CA SER A 263 -32.58 18.71 -4.89
C SER A 263 -32.96 18.97 -3.43
#